data_AF-A0A1W6SPJ3-F1
#
_entry.id   AF-A0A1W6SPJ3-F1
#
_cell.length_a   1.000
_cell.length_b   1.000
_cell.length_c   1.000
_cell.angle_alpha   90.00
_cell.angle_beta   90.00
_cell.angle_gamma   90.00
#
_symmetry.space_group_name_H-M   'P 1'
#
loop_
_entity.id
_entity.type
_entity.pdbx_description
1 polymer ?
#
loop_
_entity_poly.entity_id
_entity_poly.type
_entity_poly.pdbx_seq_one_letter_code
_entity_poly.pdbx_strand_id
1 'polypeptide(L)'
;MNYYERYCGDYQRDTAHLSLAEHGAYTMLLDTYFSVEKPLPKELPALFRVCRAMTRVEQQAVKAVADQFFPISGIDGLRHNARADREIAKARPKIEAARINGRKGGRPSKEKESVNENRNEIPQKPPGLFVGSENPASERTSGAAAREPGGEAHQHQHQFHKSLESIHTQTIYPSDKEMRGDPLPAPEPIVQACHENGAAALMPPGVAGACCKSMARQGVQACNPHHPTLLALLQAGAVEEEFVEAARSAAIKGKANFAYVIGTVKRQREEAAKLVLHQGRMPNRQELLEASNKAATKDWLPPELRVSGPEGSKSGENRHANQ
;
A
#
# COMPACT_ATOMS: atom_id res chain seq x y z
N MET A 1 -9.63 8.93 9.71
CA MET A 1 -8.34 8.19 9.65
C MET A 1 -7.49 8.64 10.84
N ASN A 2 -6.85 7.73 11.59
CA ASN A 2 -6.11 8.11 12.81
C ASN A 2 -4.64 8.50 12.57
N TYR A 3 -4.13 8.26 11.35
CA TYR A 3 -2.73 8.48 10.99
C TYR A 3 -2.63 8.83 9.50
N TYR A 4 -1.83 9.81 9.13
CA TYR A 4 -1.46 10.09 7.73
C TYR A 4 0.03 10.36 7.61
N GLU A 5 0.61 10.01 6.45
CA GLU A 5 2.03 10.22 6.19
C GLU A 5 2.29 11.70 5.87
N ARG A 6 3.12 12.34 6.69
CA ARG A 6 3.53 13.73 6.52
C ARG A 6 4.98 13.79 6.03
N TYR A 7 5.15 13.88 4.71
CA TYR A 7 6.48 14.01 4.11
C TYR A 7 7.07 15.39 4.41
N CYS A 8 8.05 15.45 5.32
CA CYS A 8 8.62 16.71 5.81
C CYS A 8 9.24 17.58 4.69
N GLY A 9 9.93 16.96 3.71
CA GLY A 9 10.58 17.69 2.62
C GLY A 9 9.58 18.39 1.70
N ASP A 10 8.54 17.68 1.27
CA ASP A 10 7.48 18.27 0.42
C ASP A 10 6.66 19.29 1.20
N TYR A 11 6.34 18.97 2.46
CA TYR A 11 5.67 19.90 3.35
C TYR A 11 6.44 21.21 3.50
N GLN A 12 7.74 21.14 3.79
CA GLN A 12 8.57 22.33 3.96
C GLN A 12 8.67 23.13 2.66
N ARG A 13 8.84 22.46 1.52
CA ARG A 13 8.88 23.11 0.20
C ARG A 13 7.62 23.91 -0.08
N ASP A 14 6.45 23.31 0.17
CA ASP A 14 5.14 23.89 -0.18
C ASP A 14 4.64 24.92 0.83
N THR A 15 5.20 24.95 2.04
CA THR A 15 4.74 25.82 3.15
C THR A 15 5.80 26.80 3.66
N ALA A 16 6.99 26.85 3.06
CA ALA A 16 8.10 27.70 3.50
C ALA A 16 7.78 29.19 3.51
N HIS A 17 6.89 29.65 2.62
CA HIS A 17 6.50 31.06 2.50
C HIS A 17 5.40 31.48 3.48
N LEU A 18 4.81 30.54 4.22
CA LEU A 18 3.71 30.82 5.14
C LEU A 18 4.23 31.45 6.43
N SER A 19 3.52 32.47 6.91
CA SER A 19 3.68 32.98 8.26
C SER A 19 3.29 31.93 9.32
N LEU A 20 3.69 32.12 10.57
CA LEU A 20 3.34 31.20 11.65
C LEU A 20 1.82 31.00 11.80
N ALA A 21 1.04 32.07 11.64
CA ALA A 21 -0.42 32.01 11.72
C ALA A 21 -1.02 31.19 10.55
N GLU A 22 -0.51 31.39 9.34
CA GLU A 22 -0.93 30.62 8.15
C GLU A 22 -0.51 29.16 8.24
N HIS A 23 0.69 28.89 8.76
CA HIS A 23 1.20 27.55 8.96
C HIS A 23 0.35 26.76 9.98
N GLY A 24 -0.03 27.43 11.08
CA GLY A 24 -0.98 26.88 12.06
C GLY A 24 -2.34 26.60 11.44
N ALA A 25 -2.90 27.56 10.70
CA ALA A 25 -4.17 27.39 9.99
C ALA A 25 -4.13 26.21 9.00
N TYR A 26 -3.08 26.13 8.17
CA TYR A 26 -2.90 25.04 7.21
C TYR A 26 -2.89 23.67 7.90
N THR A 27 -2.15 23.55 9.00
CA THR A 27 -2.05 22.29 9.75
C THR A 27 -3.40 21.89 10.35
N MET A 28 -4.12 22.82 10.97
CA MET A 28 -5.44 22.54 11.55
C MET A 28 -6.50 22.15 10.51
N LEU A 29 -6.50 22.81 9.35
CA LEU A 29 -7.38 22.46 8.23
C LEU A 29 -7.04 21.07 7.70
N LEU A 30 -5.76 20.76 7.51
CA LEU A 30 -5.30 19.47 7.00
C LEU A 30 -5.61 18.33 7.97
N ASP A 31 -5.37 18.54 9.27
CA ASP A 31 -5.69 17.55 10.31
C ASP A 31 -7.19 17.28 10.37
N THR A 32 -8.02 18.32 10.27
CA THR A 32 -9.48 18.17 10.20
C THR A 32 -9.89 17.40 8.95
N TYR A 33 -9.26 17.69 7.81
CA TYR A 33 -9.51 17.01 6.54
C TYR A 33 -9.26 15.50 6.65
N PHE A 34 -8.12 15.09 7.21
CA PHE A 34 -7.78 13.67 7.38
C PHE A 34 -8.57 13.00 8.52
N SER A 35 -8.91 13.74 9.57
CA SER A 35 -9.71 13.21 10.67
C SER A 35 -11.11 12.85 10.21
N VAL A 36 -11.78 13.76 9.48
CA VAL A 36 -13.17 13.57 9.02
C VAL A 36 -13.23 12.81 7.69
N GLU A 37 -12.13 12.79 6.92
CA GLU A 37 -12.04 12.21 5.57
C GLU A 37 -13.07 12.78 4.58
N LYS A 38 -13.49 14.02 4.81
CA LYS A 38 -14.48 14.76 4.02
C LYS A 38 -13.91 16.13 3.63
N PRO A 39 -14.32 16.66 2.47
CA PRO A 39 -13.94 18.00 2.07
C PRO A 39 -14.47 19.06 3.05
N LEU A 40 -13.75 20.19 3.11
CA LEU A 40 -14.04 21.27 4.05
C LEU A 40 -15.20 22.14 3.56
N PRO A 41 -15.96 22.77 4.48
CA PRO A 41 -17.01 23.70 4.10
C PRO A 41 -16.45 24.91 3.33
N LYS A 42 -17.21 25.44 2.37
CA LYS A 42 -16.83 26.65 1.63
C LYS A 42 -16.83 27.91 2.51
N GLU A 43 -17.70 27.94 3.50
CA GLU A 43 -17.97 29.11 4.33
C GLU A 43 -16.82 29.43 5.28
N LEU A 44 -16.24 30.63 5.15
CA LEU A 44 -15.13 31.09 5.97
C LEU A 44 -15.43 31.06 7.49
N PRO A 45 -16.63 31.44 7.99
CA PRO A 45 -16.94 31.35 9.41
C PRO A 45 -16.81 29.95 10.00
N ALA A 46 -17.09 28.91 9.20
CA ALA A 46 -16.91 27.53 9.63
C ALA A 46 -15.42 27.18 9.75
N LEU A 47 -14.60 27.61 8.78
CA LEU A 47 -13.15 27.42 8.82
C LEU A 47 -12.49 28.16 9.99
N PHE A 48 -12.97 29.35 10.33
CA PHE A 48 -12.47 30.10 11.49
C PHE A 48 -12.72 29.35 12.80
N ARG A 49 -13.88 28.70 12.95
CA ARG A 49 -14.18 27.84 14.12
C ARG A 49 -13.27 26.61 14.17
N VAL A 50 -13.03 25.98 13.01
CA VAL A 50 -12.12 24.83 12.90
C VAL A 50 -10.70 25.22 13.32
N CYS A 51 -10.19 26.34 12.81
CA CYS A 51 -8.84 26.82 13.12
C CYS A 51 -8.73 27.59 14.44
N ARG A 52 -9.85 27.78 15.17
CA ARG A 52 -9.93 28.62 16.36
C ARG A 52 -9.41 30.05 16.14
N ALA A 53 -9.60 30.58 14.94
CA ALA A 53 -9.16 31.92 14.55
C ALA A 53 -10.11 32.98 15.10
N MET A 54 -9.73 33.61 16.21
CA MET A 54 -10.56 34.58 16.94
C MET A 54 -10.24 36.02 16.53
N THR A 55 -8.99 36.29 16.17
CA THR A 55 -8.54 37.61 15.75
C THR A 55 -8.71 37.81 14.25
N ARG A 56 -8.81 39.08 13.80
CA ARG A 56 -8.88 39.40 12.37
C ARG A 56 -7.65 38.94 11.59
N VAL A 57 -6.47 38.98 12.23
CA VAL A 57 -5.21 38.54 11.62
C VAL A 57 -5.23 37.04 11.37
N GLU A 58 -5.65 36.25 12.35
CA GLU A 58 -5.80 34.79 12.20
C GLU A 58 -6.88 34.44 11.15
N GLN A 59 -8.01 35.16 11.15
CA GLN A 59 -9.06 34.95 10.16
C GLN A 59 -8.56 35.22 8.74
N GLN A 60 -7.77 36.27 8.54
CA GLN A 60 -7.15 36.57 7.27
C GLN A 60 -6.15 35.49 6.85
N ALA A 61 -5.35 34.98 7.78
CA ALA A 61 -4.44 33.86 7.54
C ALA A 61 -5.19 32.59 7.12
N VAL A 62 -6.27 32.23 7.82
CA VAL A 62 -7.13 31.09 7.46
C VAL A 62 -7.71 31.27 6.06
N LYS A 63 -8.20 32.47 5.73
CA LYS A 63 -8.72 32.77 4.39
C LYS A 63 -7.65 32.57 3.31
N ALA A 64 -6.47 33.15 3.49
CA ALA A 64 -5.37 33.07 2.53
C ALA A 64 -4.97 31.60 2.26
N VAL A 65 -4.81 30.82 3.33
CA VAL A 65 -4.47 29.40 3.26
C VAL A 65 -5.60 28.59 2.61
N ALA A 66 -6.84 28.83 2.99
CA ALA A 66 -7.98 28.13 2.42
C ALA A 66 -8.06 28.38 0.91
N ASP A 67 -7.90 29.62 0.47
CA ASP A 67 -7.95 29.99 -0.95
C ASP A 67 -6.78 29.38 -1.74
N GLN A 68 -5.58 29.29 -1.16
CA GLN A 68 -4.40 28.72 -1.83
C GLN A 68 -4.40 27.19 -1.88
N PHE A 69 -4.63 26.52 -0.74
CA PHE A 69 -4.40 25.07 -0.62
C PHE A 69 -5.69 24.25 -0.64
N PHE A 70 -6.83 24.90 -0.48
CA PHE A 70 -8.14 24.26 -0.42
C PHE A 70 -9.14 24.95 -1.38
N PRO A 71 -8.88 24.92 -2.70
CA PRO A 71 -9.78 25.52 -3.68
C PRO A 71 -11.18 24.92 -3.61
N ILE A 72 -12.18 25.75 -3.92
CA ILE A 72 -13.57 25.31 -4.02
C ILE A 72 -13.74 24.51 -5.31
N SER A 73 -14.19 23.27 -5.17
CA SER A 73 -14.53 22.40 -6.29
C SER A 73 -15.84 22.87 -6.94
N GLY A 74 -15.86 22.95 -8.27
CA GLY A 74 -17.05 23.34 -9.03
C GLY A 74 -18.16 22.27 -9.06
N ILE A 75 -17.89 21.06 -8.55
CA ILE A 75 -18.81 19.91 -8.63
C ILE A 75 -19.71 19.86 -7.39
N ASP A 76 -19.11 19.90 -6.21
CA ASP A 76 -19.81 19.79 -4.92
C ASP A 76 -19.83 21.11 -4.13
N GLY A 77 -19.11 22.13 -4.60
CA GLY A 77 -19.06 23.43 -3.95
C GLY A 77 -18.33 23.42 -2.60
N LEU A 78 -17.52 22.39 -2.32
CA LEU A 78 -16.73 22.25 -1.10
C LEU A 78 -15.24 22.49 -1.38
N ARG A 79 -14.46 22.63 -0.31
CA ARG A 79 -13.03 22.92 -0.39
C ARG A 79 -12.21 21.64 -0.33
N HIS A 80 -11.36 21.45 -1.33
CA HIS A 80 -10.60 20.22 -1.55
C HIS A 80 -9.10 20.43 -1.50
N ASN A 81 -8.38 19.43 -1.00
CA ASN A 81 -6.93 19.37 -1.17
C ASN A 81 -6.56 18.16 -2.02
N ALA A 82 -6.00 18.42 -3.21
CA ALA A 82 -5.70 17.38 -4.19
C ALA A 82 -4.74 16.30 -3.66
N ARG A 83 -3.80 16.65 -2.79
CA ARG A 83 -2.89 15.67 -2.17
C ARG A 83 -3.66 14.82 -1.16
N ALA A 84 -4.43 15.44 -0.27
CA ALA A 84 -5.20 14.74 0.75
C ALA A 84 -6.21 13.77 0.12
N ASP A 85 -6.91 14.19 -0.95
CA ASP A 85 -7.89 13.35 -1.65
C ASP A 85 -7.25 12.08 -2.24
N ARG A 86 -6.07 12.20 -2.84
CA ARG A 86 -5.32 11.05 -3.37
C ARG A 86 -4.89 10.09 -2.27
N GLU A 87 -4.39 10.61 -1.15
CA GLU A 87 -3.95 9.77 -0.02
C GLU A 87 -5.14 9.06 0.64
N ILE A 88 -6.26 9.76 0.84
CA ILE A 88 -7.49 9.18 1.38
C ILE A 88 -8.01 8.08 0.43
N ALA A 89 -8.06 8.33 -0.88
CA ALA A 89 -8.50 7.34 -1.85
C ALA A 89 -7.60 6.07 -1.83
N LYS A 90 -6.28 6.24 -1.67
CA LYS A 90 -5.31 5.15 -1.57
C LYS A 90 -5.42 4.37 -0.25
N ALA A 91 -5.75 5.05 0.85
CA ALA A 91 -5.84 4.46 2.18
C ALA A 91 -7.16 3.72 2.43
N ARG A 92 -8.29 4.24 1.92
CA ARG A 92 -9.64 3.68 2.07
C ARG A 92 -9.73 2.16 1.86
N PRO A 93 -9.23 1.55 0.77
CA PRO A 93 -9.35 0.10 0.58
C PRO A 93 -8.60 -0.72 1.62
N LYS A 94 -7.43 -0.23 2.07
CA LYS A 94 -6.64 -0.89 3.13
C LYS A 94 -7.35 -0.83 4.47
N ILE A 95 -7.91 0.34 4.80
CA ILE A 95 -8.67 0.56 6.03
C ILE A 95 -9.91 -0.34 6.04
N GLU A 96 -10.65 -0.41 4.93
CA GLU A 96 -11.85 -1.25 4.83
C GLU A 96 -11.52 -2.74 4.89
N ALA A 97 -10.47 -3.19 4.21
CA ALA A 97 -10.02 -4.58 4.30
C ALA A 97 -9.61 -4.95 5.75
N ALA A 98 -8.87 -4.08 6.42
CA ALA A 98 -8.51 -4.26 7.82
C ALA A 98 -9.74 -4.27 8.73
N ARG A 99 -10.74 -3.42 8.47
CA ARG A 99 -12.02 -3.38 9.20
C ARG A 99 -12.81 -4.67 9.04
N ILE A 100 -12.93 -5.19 7.80
CA ILE A 100 -13.61 -6.46 7.51
C ILE A 100 -12.90 -7.62 8.19
N ASN A 101 -11.57 -7.66 8.11
CA ASN A 101 -10.77 -8.70 8.76
C ASN A 101 -10.86 -8.63 10.28
N GLY A 102 -10.84 -7.41 10.85
CA GLY A 102 -11.05 -7.19 12.29
C GLY A 102 -12.43 -7.65 12.76
N ARG A 103 -13.49 -7.42 11.96
CA ARG A 103 -14.84 -7.91 12.26
C ARG A 103 -14.94 -9.44 12.23
N LYS A 104 -14.16 -10.11 11.38
CA LYS A 104 -14.07 -11.58 11.33
C LYS A 104 -13.28 -12.17 12.50
N GLY A 105 -12.63 -11.32 13.31
CA GLY A 105 -11.78 -11.72 14.42
C GLY A 105 -10.35 -12.04 13.97
N GLY A 106 -9.37 -11.62 14.79
CA GLY A 106 -7.95 -11.89 14.54
C GLY A 106 -7.44 -13.20 15.15
N ARG A 107 -8.26 -13.85 15.98
CA ARG A 107 -7.88 -15.10 16.63
C ARG A 107 -8.35 -16.27 15.76
N PRO A 108 -7.46 -17.15 15.28
CA PRO A 108 -7.91 -18.38 14.62
C PRO A 108 -8.83 -19.12 15.60
N SER A 109 -10.03 -19.47 15.14
CA SER A 109 -10.94 -20.29 15.93
C SER A 109 -10.22 -21.59 16.24
N LYS A 110 -10.05 -21.89 17.52
CA LYS A 110 -9.52 -23.19 17.94
C LYS A 110 -10.61 -24.19 17.57
N GLU A 111 -10.45 -24.88 16.45
CA GLU A 111 -11.34 -25.96 16.05
C GLU A 111 -11.47 -26.89 17.25
N LYS A 112 -12.68 -26.97 17.81
CA LYS A 112 -13.01 -27.99 18.79
C LYS A 112 -13.10 -29.27 17.99
N GLU A 113 -12.01 -30.02 17.96
CA GLU A 113 -12.05 -31.43 17.59
C GLU A 113 -13.17 -32.07 18.39
N SER A 114 -14.21 -32.50 17.67
CA SER A 114 -15.29 -33.30 18.21
C SER A 114 -14.74 -34.67 18.56
N VAL A 115 -14.17 -34.80 19.76
CA VAL A 115 -13.95 -36.11 20.38
C VAL A 115 -15.24 -36.51 21.06
N ASN A 116 -16.01 -37.30 20.32
CA ASN A 116 -16.94 -38.27 20.91
C ASN A 116 -16.08 -39.33 21.61
N GLU A 117 -16.21 -39.46 22.93
CA GLU A 117 -16.44 -40.74 23.63
C GLU A 117 -16.13 -40.65 25.15
N ASN A 118 -17.07 -41.20 25.92
CA ASN A 118 -16.98 -41.69 27.30
C ASN A 118 -16.54 -40.73 28.43
N ARG A 119 -17.56 -40.09 29.02
CA ARG A 119 -17.52 -39.59 30.39
C ARG A 119 -17.77 -40.74 31.36
N ASN A 120 -16.71 -41.22 32.01
CA ASN A 120 -16.82 -41.66 33.39
C ASN A 120 -15.54 -41.26 34.14
N GLU A 121 -15.72 -41.00 35.43
CA GLU A 121 -14.70 -40.74 36.46
C GLU A 121 -14.33 -39.28 36.78
N ILE A 122 -14.78 -38.88 37.97
CA ILE A 122 -14.27 -37.77 38.78
C ILE A 122 -13.12 -38.35 39.62
N PRO A 123 -11.98 -37.66 39.78
CA PRO A 123 -11.60 -37.32 41.16
C PRO A 123 -11.03 -35.89 41.35
N GLN A 124 -11.73 -35.16 42.22
CA GLN A 124 -11.28 -34.28 43.31
C GLN A 124 -10.24 -33.17 43.07
N LYS A 125 -10.71 -31.93 43.29
CA LYS A 125 -9.94 -30.69 43.47
C LYS A 125 -9.52 -30.54 44.95
N PRO A 126 -8.26 -30.19 45.29
CA PRO A 126 -7.90 -29.81 46.64
C PRO A 126 -8.18 -28.32 46.93
N PRO A 127 -8.34 -27.95 48.21
CA PRO A 127 -9.08 -26.77 48.65
C PRO A 127 -8.18 -25.53 48.76
N GLY A 128 -8.75 -24.35 48.54
CA GLY A 128 -8.05 -23.07 48.68
C GLY A 128 -8.98 -21.94 49.08
N LEU A 129 -8.99 -21.69 50.40
CA LEU A 129 -9.29 -20.44 51.10
C LEU A 129 -10.68 -19.79 50.92
N PHE A 130 -11.53 -20.09 51.90
CA PHE A 130 -12.62 -19.24 52.35
C PHE A 130 -12.08 -18.00 53.06
N VAL A 131 -12.54 -16.81 52.68
CA VAL A 131 -12.81 -15.71 53.61
C VAL A 131 -14.14 -15.11 53.19
N GLY A 132 -15.13 -15.25 54.08
CA GLY A 132 -16.50 -14.82 53.87
C GLY A 132 -16.71 -13.35 54.21
N SER A 133 -17.82 -12.80 53.72
CA SER A 133 -18.62 -11.85 54.46
C SER A 133 -20.00 -11.79 53.82
N GLU A 134 -20.99 -12.24 54.57
CA GLU A 134 -22.40 -12.03 54.31
C GLU A 134 -22.90 -10.99 55.32
N ASN A 135 -23.46 -9.88 54.83
CA ASN A 135 -24.84 -9.48 55.15
C ASN A 135 -25.28 -8.14 54.51
N PRO A 136 -26.60 -7.90 54.39
CA PRO A 136 -27.22 -7.03 53.39
C PRO A 136 -27.73 -5.70 53.96
N ALA A 137 -27.85 -4.66 53.12
CA ALA A 137 -28.73 -3.51 53.39
C ALA A 137 -28.96 -2.60 52.16
N SER A 138 -30.23 -2.53 51.76
CA SER A 138 -31.10 -1.34 51.60
C SER A 138 -30.67 -0.07 50.81
N GLU A 139 -31.56 0.28 49.88
CA GLU A 139 -31.95 1.58 49.28
C GLU A 139 -31.37 2.91 49.82
N ARG A 140 -30.81 3.76 48.92
CA ARG A 140 -31.37 5.07 48.47
C ARG A 140 -30.38 5.94 47.66
N THR A 141 -30.88 6.45 46.53
CA THR A 141 -30.64 7.72 45.77
C THR A 141 -29.33 8.55 45.87
N SER A 142 -28.85 8.92 44.66
CA SER A 142 -28.32 10.24 44.19
C SER A 142 -26.84 10.36 43.76
N GLY A 143 -26.61 10.97 42.58
CA GLY A 143 -25.49 11.89 42.33
C GLY A 143 -24.19 11.40 41.66
N ALA A 144 -24.11 11.60 40.33
CA ALA A 144 -22.96 12.10 39.55
C ALA A 144 -21.55 11.44 39.54
N ALA A 145 -21.03 11.36 38.29
CA ALA A 145 -19.64 11.56 37.82
C ALA A 145 -18.71 10.34 37.53
N ALA A 146 -18.38 10.24 36.24
CA ALA A 146 -17.04 10.08 35.65
C ALA A 146 -16.25 8.75 35.81
N ARG A 147 -16.10 8.00 34.69
CA ARG A 147 -14.86 7.85 33.88
C ARG A 147 -14.89 6.56 33.04
N GLU A 148 -14.74 6.73 31.73
CA GLU A 148 -14.35 5.70 30.76
C GLU A 148 -12.82 5.42 30.89
N PRO A 149 -12.36 4.15 30.82
CA PRO A 149 -10.93 3.84 30.79
C PRO A 149 -10.35 3.98 29.36
N GLY A 150 -9.24 4.70 29.29
CA GLY A 150 -8.52 5.05 28.08
C GLY A 150 -7.80 3.90 27.38
N GLY A 151 -7.54 4.12 26.09
CA GLY A 151 -6.84 3.21 25.20
C GLY A 151 -5.31 3.22 25.35
N GLU A 152 -4.70 2.11 24.96
CA GLU A 152 -3.25 1.95 24.83
C GLU A 152 -2.81 2.23 23.39
N ALA A 153 -1.97 3.25 23.23
CA ALA A 153 -1.21 3.54 22.01
C ALA A 153 0.21 2.98 22.15
N HIS A 154 0.66 2.18 21.18
CA HIS A 154 2.03 1.67 21.11
C HIS A 154 2.99 2.74 20.55
N GLN A 155 3.97 3.15 21.36
CA GLN A 155 5.09 4.01 20.95
C GLN A 155 6.20 3.17 20.28
N HIS A 156 6.60 3.57 19.08
CA HIS A 156 7.86 3.15 18.46
C HIS A 156 9.01 4.02 18.97
N GLN A 157 10.02 3.41 19.61
CA GLN A 157 11.28 4.08 19.97
C GLN A 157 12.32 3.92 18.85
N HIS A 158 12.78 5.05 18.31
CA HIS A 158 14.04 5.17 17.59
C HIS A 158 15.18 5.34 18.60
N GLN A 159 16.19 4.47 18.57
CA GLN A 159 17.46 4.70 19.24
C GLN A 159 18.51 5.14 18.21
N PHE A 160 18.89 6.42 18.28
CA PHE A 160 20.15 6.93 17.79
C PHE A 160 21.15 6.90 18.96
N HIS A 161 22.29 6.26 18.79
CA HIS A 161 23.47 6.55 19.61
C HIS A 161 24.66 6.87 18.71
N LYS A 162 25.23 8.05 18.99
CA LYS A 162 26.48 8.59 18.45
C LYS A 162 27.65 7.73 18.90
N SER A 163 28.69 7.65 18.06
CA SER A 163 30.06 7.82 18.54
C SER A 163 30.91 8.49 17.47
N LEU A 164 31.51 9.61 17.86
CA LEU A 164 32.55 10.38 17.17
C LEU A 164 33.83 10.04 17.93
N GLU A 165 34.86 9.54 17.28
CA GLU A 165 36.25 9.93 17.55
C GLU A 165 37.09 9.89 16.26
N SER A 166 37.99 10.86 16.22
CA SER A 166 38.89 11.29 15.14
C SER A 166 40.21 10.53 15.24
N ILE A 167 40.96 10.37 14.14
CA ILE A 167 42.32 10.92 13.97
C ILE A 167 42.84 10.63 12.54
N HIS A 168 43.41 11.70 12.01
CA HIS A 168 44.13 12.02 10.79
C HIS A 168 45.38 11.14 10.48
N THR A 169 45.64 10.85 9.20
CA THR A 169 46.91 11.18 8.51
C THR A 169 46.85 10.92 6.99
N GLN A 170 47.72 11.62 6.28
CA GLN A 170 47.65 12.04 4.88
C GLN A 170 48.33 11.07 3.87
N THR A 171 47.80 11.08 2.64
CA THR A 171 48.43 11.16 1.30
C THR A 171 49.85 10.63 1.05
N ILE A 172 50.04 9.84 -0.05
CA ILE A 172 51.02 10.00 -1.17
C ILE A 172 50.91 8.77 -2.15
N TYR A 173 50.76 9.05 -3.45
CA TYR A 173 50.80 8.17 -4.67
C TYR A 173 52.27 8.03 -5.20
N PRO A 174 52.63 7.41 -6.36
CA PRO A 174 52.03 6.41 -7.27
C PRO A 174 53.05 5.31 -7.75
N SER A 175 52.65 4.40 -8.67
CA SER A 175 53.33 4.11 -9.96
C SER A 175 53.10 2.67 -10.48
N ASP A 176 52.37 2.60 -11.60
CA ASP A 176 52.66 1.90 -12.86
C ASP A 176 53.09 0.42 -12.89
N LYS A 177 52.27 -0.40 -13.56
CA LYS A 177 52.76 -1.20 -14.69
C LYS A 177 51.64 -1.62 -15.65
N GLU A 178 51.77 -1.15 -16.88
CA GLU A 178 51.08 -1.63 -18.07
C GLU A 178 51.46 -3.09 -18.39
N MET A 179 50.56 -3.83 -19.04
CA MET A 179 50.87 -4.59 -20.27
C MET A 179 49.56 -4.99 -20.99
N ARG A 180 49.58 -4.73 -22.30
CA ARG A 180 48.51 -4.92 -23.29
C ARG A 180 48.32 -6.40 -23.68
N GLY A 181 47.15 -6.70 -24.25
CA GLY A 181 47.01 -7.79 -25.22
C GLY A 181 45.57 -8.17 -25.57
N ASP A 182 44.88 -7.38 -26.40
CA ASP A 182 43.83 -7.88 -27.30
C ASP A 182 44.49 -8.26 -28.65
N PRO A 183 44.03 -9.32 -29.34
CA PRO A 183 42.99 -9.14 -30.37
C PRO A 183 41.94 -10.27 -30.51
N LEU A 184 40.71 -9.86 -30.84
CA LEU A 184 39.59 -10.63 -31.45
C LEU A 184 39.93 -11.09 -32.91
N PRO A 185 39.15 -11.94 -33.64
CA PRO A 185 37.73 -12.32 -33.48
C PRO A 185 37.34 -13.80 -33.75
N ALA A 186 36.03 -14.06 -33.69
CA ALA A 186 35.23 -15.30 -33.74
C ALA A 186 35.45 -16.27 -34.93
N PRO A 187 34.81 -17.47 -34.91
CA PRO A 187 33.47 -17.58 -35.51
C PRO A 187 32.44 -18.36 -34.67
N GLU A 188 31.17 -18.04 -34.93
CA GLU A 188 29.95 -18.65 -34.38
C GLU A 188 29.81 -20.15 -34.69
N PRO A 189 28.91 -20.83 -33.96
CA PRO A 189 27.86 -21.52 -34.70
C PRO A 189 26.44 -21.17 -34.21
N ILE A 190 25.65 -20.80 -35.21
CA ILE A 190 24.19 -20.81 -35.28
C ILE A 190 23.67 -22.21 -34.98
N VAL A 191 22.84 -22.36 -33.93
CA VAL A 191 21.70 -23.31 -33.80
C VAL A 191 21.12 -23.12 -32.39
N GLN A 192 19.83 -23.05 -32.09
CA GLN A 192 18.60 -23.09 -32.86
C GLN A 192 17.51 -22.60 -31.88
N ALA A 193 16.72 -21.62 -32.29
CA ALA A 193 15.55 -21.20 -31.53
C ALA A 193 14.50 -22.31 -31.58
N CYS A 194 14.37 -23.08 -30.50
CA CYS A 194 13.21 -23.94 -30.28
C CYS A 194 12.13 -23.08 -29.61
N HIS A 195 11.26 -22.50 -30.43
CA HIS A 195 9.93 -22.14 -29.97
C HIS A 195 9.20 -23.44 -29.65
N GLU A 196 9.12 -23.78 -28.38
CA GLU A 196 8.19 -24.82 -27.93
C GLU A 196 7.08 -24.22 -27.09
N ASN A 197 5.90 -24.39 -27.68
CA ASN A 197 4.57 -24.10 -27.20
C ASN A 197 4.35 -24.35 -25.71
N GLY A 198 3.49 -23.51 -25.14
CA GLY A 198 3.02 -23.59 -23.77
C GLY A 198 2.55 -24.98 -23.37
N ALA A 199 3.36 -25.63 -22.55
CA ALA A 199 2.96 -26.66 -21.63
C ALA A 199 3.52 -26.25 -20.26
N ALA A 200 2.66 -26.20 -19.24
CA ALA A 200 3.07 -25.87 -17.88
C ALA A 200 4.09 -26.91 -17.38
N ALA A 201 5.37 -26.61 -17.54
CA ALA A 201 6.46 -27.47 -17.11
C ALA A 201 6.46 -27.53 -15.58
N LEU A 202 6.06 -28.67 -15.02
CA LEU A 202 6.42 -29.01 -13.65
C LEU A 202 7.94 -28.96 -13.56
N MET A 203 8.46 -28.03 -12.76
CA MET A 203 9.90 -27.85 -12.56
C MET A 203 10.53 -29.17 -12.11
N PRO A 204 11.65 -29.60 -12.71
CA PRO A 204 12.33 -30.81 -12.27
C PRO A 204 12.75 -30.65 -10.80
N PRO A 205 12.58 -31.68 -9.98
CA PRO A 205 12.96 -31.63 -8.58
C PRO A 205 14.46 -31.33 -8.47
N GLY A 206 14.81 -30.24 -7.78
CA GLY A 206 16.21 -29.86 -7.55
C GLY A 206 16.61 -28.47 -8.03
N VAL A 207 15.85 -27.83 -8.94
CA VAL A 207 16.20 -26.48 -9.46
C VAL A 207 16.28 -25.44 -8.33
N ALA A 208 15.30 -25.45 -7.41
CA ALA A 208 15.32 -24.53 -6.27
C ALA A 208 16.52 -24.78 -5.34
N GLY A 209 16.92 -26.05 -5.16
CA GLY A 209 18.10 -26.42 -4.38
C GLY A 209 19.40 -25.97 -5.02
N ALA A 210 19.54 -26.14 -6.34
CA ALA A 210 20.69 -25.67 -7.11
C ALA A 210 20.82 -24.14 -7.02
N CYS A 211 19.73 -23.41 -7.23
CA CYS A 211 19.68 -21.96 -7.09
C CYS A 211 20.08 -21.49 -5.67
N CYS A 212 19.55 -22.14 -4.62
CA CYS A 212 19.97 -21.87 -3.24
C CYS A 212 21.47 -22.11 -3.01
N LYS A 213 22.05 -23.17 -3.59
CA LYS A 213 23.48 -23.47 -3.49
C LYS A 213 24.32 -22.40 -4.18
N SER A 214 23.88 -21.89 -5.33
CA SER A 214 24.59 -20.82 -6.05
C SER A 214 24.49 -19.46 -5.36
N MET A 215 23.34 -19.11 -4.77
CA MET A 215 23.23 -17.93 -3.89
C MET A 215 24.12 -18.04 -2.65
N ALA A 216 24.17 -19.23 -2.02
CA ALA A 216 25.01 -19.45 -0.84
C ALA A 216 26.51 -19.26 -1.14
N ARG A 217 26.98 -19.62 -2.35
CA ARG A 217 28.36 -19.34 -2.81
C ARG A 217 28.67 -17.85 -2.90
N GLN A 218 27.66 -17.00 -3.07
CA GLN A 218 27.79 -15.54 -3.09
C GLN A 218 27.68 -14.91 -1.68
N GLY A 219 27.68 -15.73 -0.62
CA GLY A 219 27.63 -15.27 0.77
C GLY A 219 26.23 -15.02 1.31
N VAL A 220 25.18 -15.46 0.60
CA VAL A 220 23.79 -15.34 1.07
C VAL A 220 23.53 -16.34 2.19
N GLN A 221 23.10 -15.84 3.34
CA GLN A 221 22.79 -16.66 4.51
C GLN A 221 21.34 -17.18 4.48
N ALA A 222 21.12 -18.34 5.10
CA ALA A 222 19.80 -18.93 5.35
C ALA A 222 18.93 -19.17 4.09
N CYS A 223 19.50 -19.74 3.03
CA CYS A 223 18.75 -20.13 1.84
C CYS A 223 17.78 -21.28 2.13
N ASN A 224 16.53 -21.16 1.68
CA ASN A 224 15.51 -22.19 1.82
C ASN A 224 14.95 -22.62 0.44
N PRO A 225 15.23 -23.85 -0.03
CA PRO A 225 14.73 -24.36 -1.31
C PRO A 225 13.21 -24.50 -1.38
N HIS A 226 12.51 -24.61 -0.24
CA HIS A 226 11.05 -24.75 -0.18
C HIS A 226 10.33 -23.40 0.01
N HIS A 227 11.03 -22.28 -0.16
CA HIS A 227 10.42 -20.96 0.01
C HIS A 227 9.38 -20.67 -1.09
N PRO A 228 8.13 -20.29 -0.73
CA PRO A 228 7.03 -20.18 -1.70
C PRO A 228 7.29 -19.14 -2.79
N THR A 229 7.90 -17.99 -2.47
CA THR A 229 8.22 -16.97 -3.48
C THR A 229 9.35 -17.40 -4.40
N LEU A 230 10.32 -18.18 -3.92
CA LEU A 230 11.40 -18.70 -4.78
C LEU A 230 10.80 -19.66 -5.80
N LEU A 231 9.97 -20.59 -5.34
CA LEU A 231 9.28 -21.55 -6.19
C LEU A 231 8.37 -20.85 -7.21
N ALA A 232 7.61 -19.84 -6.81
CA ALA A 232 6.77 -19.07 -7.72
C ALA A 232 7.58 -18.33 -8.79
N LEU A 233 8.72 -17.74 -8.42
CA LEU A 233 9.60 -17.06 -9.37
C LEU A 233 10.21 -18.04 -10.38
N LEU A 234 10.70 -19.20 -9.91
CA LEU A 234 11.22 -20.27 -10.76
C LEU A 234 10.15 -20.84 -11.68
N GLN A 235 8.94 -21.07 -11.17
CA GLN A 235 7.79 -21.52 -11.96
C GLN A 235 7.37 -20.47 -13.01
N ALA A 236 7.51 -19.18 -12.69
CA ALA A 236 7.33 -18.09 -13.65
C ALA A 236 8.52 -17.93 -14.62
N GLY A 237 9.52 -18.82 -14.58
CA GLY A 237 10.67 -18.83 -15.49
C GLY A 237 11.82 -17.92 -15.08
N ALA A 238 11.99 -17.59 -13.80
CA ALA A 238 13.20 -16.88 -13.34
C ALA A 238 14.40 -17.80 -13.49
N VAL A 239 15.47 -17.30 -14.11
CA VAL A 239 16.70 -18.07 -14.31
C VAL A 239 17.63 -17.94 -13.10
N GLU A 240 18.50 -18.93 -12.89
CA GLU A 240 19.45 -18.97 -11.77
C GLU A 240 20.34 -17.71 -11.71
N GLU A 241 20.78 -17.21 -12.85
CA GLU A 241 21.64 -16.04 -12.98
C GLU A 241 21.03 -14.76 -12.38
N GLU A 242 19.70 -14.58 -12.48
CA GLU A 242 19.00 -13.44 -11.88
C GLU A 242 19.19 -13.42 -10.35
N PHE A 243 19.16 -14.59 -9.72
CA PHE A 243 19.35 -14.74 -8.28
C PHE A 243 20.83 -14.57 -7.88
N VAL A 244 21.76 -15.05 -8.69
CA VAL A 244 23.20 -14.90 -8.46
C VAL A 244 23.63 -13.43 -8.58
N GLU A 245 23.11 -12.69 -9.55
CA GLU A 245 23.38 -11.26 -9.70
C GLU A 245 22.79 -10.44 -8.54
N ALA A 246 21.54 -10.74 -8.16
CA ALA A 246 20.91 -10.11 -7.00
C ALA A 246 21.67 -10.42 -5.69
N ALA A 247 22.21 -11.63 -5.56
CA ALA A 247 23.08 -12.02 -4.44
C ALA A 247 24.40 -11.24 -4.41
N ARG A 248 25.10 -11.12 -5.55
CA ARG A 248 26.31 -10.30 -5.68
C ARG A 248 26.05 -8.84 -5.32
N SER A 249 24.98 -8.27 -5.86
CA SER A 249 24.54 -6.90 -5.54
C SER A 249 24.22 -6.72 -4.05
N ALA A 250 23.65 -7.73 -3.40
CA ALA A 250 23.35 -7.72 -1.98
C ALA A 250 24.63 -7.79 -1.12
N ALA A 251 25.62 -8.58 -1.52
CA ALA A 251 26.92 -8.68 -0.86
C ALA A 251 27.69 -7.36 -0.86
N ILE A 252 27.75 -6.66 -2.01
CA ILE A 252 28.39 -5.33 -2.12
C ILE A 252 27.76 -4.33 -1.14
N LYS A 253 26.45 -4.42 -0.92
CA LYS A 253 25.69 -3.53 -0.04
C LYS A 253 25.74 -3.94 1.44
N GLY A 254 26.46 -5.01 1.79
CA GLY A 254 26.49 -5.57 3.15
C GLY A 254 25.14 -6.15 3.60
N LYS A 255 24.27 -6.54 2.67
CA LYS A 255 22.90 -7.05 2.92
C LYS A 255 22.66 -8.40 2.27
N ALA A 256 23.66 -9.29 2.29
CA ALA A 256 23.58 -10.64 1.70
C ALA A 256 22.66 -11.59 2.49
N ASN A 257 21.35 -11.30 2.48
CA ASN A 257 20.30 -12.09 3.11
C ASN A 257 19.35 -12.64 2.04
N PHE A 258 18.96 -13.90 2.18
CA PHE A 258 18.03 -14.59 1.28
C PHE A 258 16.76 -13.78 1.01
N ALA A 259 16.13 -13.21 2.04
CA ALA A 259 14.91 -12.41 1.87
C ALA A 259 15.12 -11.18 0.98
N TYR A 260 16.29 -10.54 1.09
CA TYR A 260 16.65 -9.36 0.27
C TYR A 260 16.85 -9.75 -1.19
N VAL A 261 17.52 -10.87 -1.45
CA VAL A 261 17.75 -11.38 -2.81
C VAL A 261 16.44 -11.74 -3.50
N ILE A 262 15.58 -12.53 -2.83
CA ILE A 262 14.26 -12.90 -3.37
C ILE A 262 13.38 -11.67 -3.61
N GLY A 263 13.39 -10.71 -2.69
CA GLY A 263 12.65 -9.45 -2.86
C GLY A 263 13.14 -8.61 -4.04
N THR A 264 14.45 -8.62 -4.29
CA THR A 264 15.07 -7.90 -5.42
C THR A 264 14.65 -8.51 -6.75
N VAL A 265 14.76 -9.83 -6.91
CA VAL A 265 14.35 -10.52 -8.16
C VAL A 265 12.85 -10.38 -8.38
N LYS A 266 12.03 -10.57 -7.34
CA LYS A 266 10.58 -10.36 -7.44
C LYS A 266 10.24 -8.96 -7.97
N ARG A 267 10.83 -7.93 -7.37
CA ARG A 267 10.63 -6.55 -7.78
C ARG A 267 11.08 -6.30 -9.22
N GLN A 268 12.27 -6.77 -9.61
CA GLN A 268 12.79 -6.62 -10.97
C GLN A 268 11.84 -7.24 -12.01
N ARG A 269 11.27 -8.41 -11.72
CA ARG A 269 10.33 -9.06 -12.63
C ARG A 269 8.97 -8.36 -12.66
N GLU A 270 8.47 -7.85 -11.53
CA GLU A 270 7.27 -7.01 -11.49
C GLU A 270 7.46 -5.69 -12.28
N GLU A 271 8.61 -5.05 -12.13
CA GLU A 271 8.96 -3.84 -12.88
C GLU A 271 9.10 -4.12 -14.38
N ALA A 272 9.74 -5.23 -14.75
CA ALA A 272 9.85 -5.67 -16.14
C ALA A 272 8.47 -5.98 -16.76
N ALA A 273 7.59 -6.65 -16.00
CA ALA A 273 6.22 -6.94 -16.45
C ALA A 273 5.36 -5.67 -16.61
N LYS A 274 5.63 -4.64 -15.80
CA LYS A 274 4.93 -3.34 -15.88
C LYS A 274 5.48 -2.45 -17.00
N LEU A 275 6.71 -2.70 -17.46
CA LEU A 275 7.39 -1.85 -18.43
C LEU A 275 6.80 -2.06 -19.83
N VAL A 276 5.81 -1.25 -20.18
CA VAL A 276 5.29 -1.14 -21.54
C VAL A 276 6.10 -0.06 -22.27
N LEU A 277 7.10 -0.48 -23.04
CA LEU A 277 7.88 0.43 -23.88
C LEU A 277 7.16 0.66 -25.21
N HIS A 278 6.95 1.93 -25.55
CA HIS A 278 6.52 2.32 -26.88
C HIS A 278 7.63 2.00 -27.89
N GLN A 279 7.29 1.28 -28.95
CA GLN A 279 8.22 0.97 -30.03
C GLN A 279 8.08 2.02 -31.15
N GLY A 280 9.19 2.64 -31.55
CA GLY A 280 9.21 3.65 -32.62
C GLY A 280 9.04 5.10 -32.16
N ARG A 281 8.81 6.01 -33.11
CA ARG A 281 8.73 7.47 -32.88
C ARG A 281 7.59 7.80 -31.92
N MET A 282 7.87 8.65 -30.93
CA MET A 282 6.86 9.15 -29.98
C MET A 282 5.66 9.77 -30.70
N PRO A 283 4.42 9.32 -30.41
CA PRO A 283 3.22 9.87 -31.04
C PRO A 283 3.03 11.36 -30.71
N ASN A 284 2.55 12.13 -31.69
CA ASN A 284 2.18 13.52 -31.49
C ASN A 284 0.87 13.63 -30.68
N ARG A 285 0.62 14.79 -30.04
CA ARG A 285 -0.60 15.06 -29.27
C ARG A 285 -1.88 14.80 -30.08
N GLN A 286 -1.87 15.13 -31.38
CA GLN A 286 -3.00 14.89 -32.27
C GLN A 286 -3.26 13.38 -32.45
N GLU A 287 -2.20 12.60 -32.65
CA GLU A 287 -2.27 11.14 -32.84
C GLU A 287 -2.74 10.44 -31.55
N LEU A 288 -2.33 10.93 -30.38
CA LEU A 288 -2.81 10.44 -29.08
C LEU A 288 -4.32 10.67 -28.91
N LEU A 289 -4.81 11.85 -29.30
CA LEU A 289 -6.23 12.18 -29.25
C LEU A 289 -7.03 11.30 -30.21
N GLU A 290 -6.55 11.12 -31.43
CA GLU A 290 -7.18 10.25 -32.43
C GLU A 290 -7.20 8.79 -31.99
N ALA A 291 -6.12 8.27 -31.41
CA ALA A 291 -6.07 6.92 -30.87
C ALA A 291 -7.05 6.73 -29.70
N SER A 292 -7.13 7.70 -28.78
CA SER A 292 -8.10 7.67 -27.68
C SER A 292 -9.55 7.72 -28.19
N ASN A 293 -9.84 8.59 -29.15
CA ASN A 293 -11.17 8.71 -29.76
C ASN A 293 -11.54 7.44 -30.53
N LYS A 294 -10.57 6.85 -31.25
CA LYS A 294 -10.76 5.57 -31.97
C LYS A 294 -11.00 4.41 -31.01
N ALA A 295 -10.29 4.36 -29.88
CA ALA A 295 -10.53 3.35 -28.84
C ALA A 295 -11.93 3.50 -28.22
N ALA A 296 -12.35 4.73 -27.89
CA ALA A 296 -13.65 5.00 -27.32
C ALA A 296 -14.83 4.72 -28.28
N THR A 297 -14.61 4.91 -29.58
CA THR A 297 -15.64 4.68 -30.61
C THR A 297 -15.72 3.23 -31.09
N LYS A 298 -14.70 2.41 -30.85
CA LYS A 298 -14.65 1.00 -31.31
C LYS A 298 -15.80 0.16 -30.73
N ASP A 299 -16.20 0.43 -29.49
CA ASP A 299 -17.30 -0.27 -28.79
C ASP A 299 -18.57 0.60 -28.70
N TRP A 300 -18.59 1.77 -29.33
CA TRP A 300 -19.72 2.68 -29.29
C TRP A 300 -20.70 2.36 -30.43
N LEU A 301 -21.85 1.79 -30.09
CA LEU A 301 -22.98 1.67 -31.01
C LEU A 301 -23.97 2.85 -30.84
N PRO A 302 -24.36 3.50 -31.95
CA PRO A 302 -25.42 4.49 -31.96
C PRO A 302 -26.71 3.94 -31.32
N PRO A 303 -27.45 4.72 -30.52
CA PRO A 303 -28.70 4.30 -29.89
C PRO A 303 -29.72 3.73 -30.90
N GLU A 304 -29.73 4.26 -32.13
CA GLU A 304 -30.65 3.86 -33.21
C GLU A 304 -30.37 2.46 -33.79
N LEU A 305 -29.20 1.87 -33.52
CA LEU A 305 -28.83 0.53 -33.99
C LEU A 305 -28.90 -0.54 -32.89
N ARG A 306 -29.39 -0.20 -31.69
CA ARG A 306 -29.60 -1.15 -30.57
C ARG A 306 -30.96 -1.85 -30.62
N VAL A 307 -31.65 -1.86 -31.77
CA VAL A 307 -33.10 -2.10 -31.86
C VAL A 307 -33.53 -3.55 -31.59
N SER A 308 -34.55 -3.63 -30.74
CA SER A 308 -35.62 -4.64 -30.60
C SER A 308 -35.28 -6.08 -30.22
N GLY A 309 -35.46 -6.40 -28.93
CA GLY A 309 -35.95 -7.73 -28.53
C GLY A 309 -37.40 -7.95 -29.01
N PRO A 310 -37.85 -9.19 -29.16
CA PRO A 310 -39.09 -9.51 -29.89
C PRO A 310 -40.32 -8.97 -29.16
N GLU A 311 -41.20 -8.32 -29.94
CA GLU A 311 -42.52 -7.87 -29.50
C GLU A 311 -43.38 -9.05 -28.98
N GLY A 312 -43.86 -8.91 -27.75
CA GLY A 312 -44.94 -9.72 -27.21
C GLY A 312 -46.29 -9.24 -27.78
N SER A 313 -46.90 -10.13 -28.56
CA SER A 313 -48.29 -10.20 -29.00
C SER A 313 -49.35 -9.50 -28.13
N LYS A 314 -50.22 -8.71 -28.82
CA LYS A 314 -51.69 -8.55 -28.73
C LYS A 314 -52.35 -8.77 -27.35
N SER A 315 -53.26 -7.93 -26.84
CA SER A 315 -54.53 -7.56 -27.48
C SER A 315 -55.25 -6.45 -26.69
N GLY A 316 -55.76 -5.44 -27.38
CA GLY A 316 -56.71 -4.48 -26.82
C GLY A 316 -58.14 -5.01 -26.94
N GLU A 317 -58.83 -5.09 -25.81
CA GLU A 317 -60.26 -5.39 -25.72
C GLU A 317 -60.86 -4.48 -24.64
N ASN A 318 -61.64 -3.47 -25.05
CA ASN A 318 -63.00 -3.25 -24.53
C ASN A 318 -63.66 -2.01 -25.13
N ARG A 319 -64.73 -2.25 -25.86
CA ARG A 319 -65.81 -1.31 -26.17
C ARG A 319 -66.81 -1.32 -25.02
N HIS A 320 -67.26 -0.16 -24.54
CA HIS A 320 -68.60 0.11 -23.98
C HIS A 320 -68.98 1.51 -24.50
N ALA A 321 -69.86 1.66 -25.50
CA ALA A 321 -71.31 1.51 -25.49
C ALA A 321 -72.00 2.56 -24.61
N ASN A 322 -72.60 3.55 -25.29
CA ASN A 322 -73.51 4.57 -24.78
C ASN A 322 -74.92 4.16 -25.21
N GLN A 323 -75.73 3.66 -24.29
CA GLN A 323 -77.20 3.71 -24.21
C GLN A 323 -77.68 2.97 -22.96
#